data_AF-A0AAU0NG53-F1
#
_entry.id   AF-A0AAU0NG53-F1
#
_cell.length_a   1.000
_cell.length_b   1.000
_cell.length_c   1.000
_cell.angle_alpha   90.00
_cell.angle_beta   90.00
_cell.angle_gamma   90.00
#
_symmetry.space_group_name_H-M   'P 1'
#
loop_
_entity.id
_entity.type
_entity.pdbx_description
1 polymer ?
#
loop_
_entity_poly.entity_id
_entity_poly.type
_entity_poly.pdbx_seq_one_letter_code
_entity_poly.pdbx_strand_id
1 'polypeptide(L)'
;MNHFELFNLPVALDIDLATLKAEFLKLQQQYHPDKAEDKDQALIKSSEINQAFKALSAVDSRAAYLLSLKKQDYHLDQSISDFEFLQDALEIREQLDEASSAEDLSSLKVEVQQWIDGLVREFKIDYEDEDWSEARDTVRKLRFFVKVMADIDKAEDRFLDDDSFDLDDEF
;
A
#
# COMPACT_ATOMS: atom_id res chain seq x y z
N MET A 1 3.67 4.45 -22.44
CA MET A 1 4.58 4.49 -21.29
C MET A 1 3.79 4.06 -20.07
N ASN A 2 4.27 3.09 -19.31
CA ASN A 2 3.64 2.63 -18.06
C ASN A 2 4.17 3.42 -16.85
N HIS A 3 3.60 3.21 -15.66
CA HIS A 3 3.99 3.94 -14.45
C HIS A 3 5.41 3.62 -14.00
N PHE A 4 5.91 2.40 -14.19
CA PHE A 4 7.30 2.06 -13.85
C PHE A 4 8.29 2.80 -14.75
N GLU A 5 8.02 2.83 -16.06
CA GLU A 5 8.81 3.59 -17.02
C GLU A 5 8.84 5.09 -16.71
N LEU A 6 7.73 5.66 -16.20
CA LEU A 6 7.65 7.06 -15.79
C LEU A 6 8.68 7.40 -14.69
N PHE A 7 8.91 6.48 -13.75
CA PHE A 7 9.85 6.67 -12.64
C PHE A 7 11.19 5.99 -12.84
N ASN A 8 11.51 5.54 -14.05
CA ASN A 8 12.76 4.81 -14.36
C ASN A 8 12.97 3.56 -13.47
N LEU A 9 11.88 2.84 -13.17
CA LEU A 9 11.88 1.63 -12.35
C LEU A 9 11.66 0.38 -13.21
N PRO A 10 12.17 -0.79 -12.77
CA PRO A 10 11.82 -2.06 -13.39
C PRO A 10 10.33 -2.37 -13.19
N VAL A 11 9.72 -3.06 -14.15
CA VAL A 11 8.35 -3.59 -14.01
C VAL A 11 8.39 -4.81 -13.11
N ALA A 12 8.26 -4.60 -11.81
CA ALA A 12 8.33 -5.65 -10.79
C ALA A 12 7.48 -5.27 -9.58
N LEU A 13 7.10 -6.28 -8.79
CA LEU A 13 6.47 -6.03 -7.50
C LEU A 13 7.48 -5.46 -6.50
N ASP A 14 8.71 -5.96 -6.49
CA ASP A 14 9.78 -5.39 -5.66
C ASP A 14 10.41 -4.21 -6.39
N ILE A 15 10.23 -3.01 -5.85
CA ILE A 15 10.90 -1.79 -6.33
C ILE A 15 11.52 -1.06 -5.14
N ASP A 16 12.55 -0.27 -5.42
CA ASP A 16 13.09 0.66 -4.45
C ASP A 16 12.16 1.87 -4.27
N LEU A 17 11.47 1.90 -3.12
CA LEU A 17 10.56 2.98 -2.75
C LEU A 17 11.27 4.33 -2.55
N ALA A 18 12.56 4.33 -2.19
CA ALA A 18 13.33 5.57 -2.08
C ALA A 18 13.57 6.17 -3.47
N THR A 19 13.92 5.33 -4.45
CA THR A 19 14.04 5.74 -5.85
C THR A 19 12.70 6.23 -6.41
N LEU A 20 11.59 5.52 -6.15
CA LEU A 20 10.24 5.96 -6.54
C LEU A 20 9.94 7.38 -6.02
N LYS A 21 10.19 7.62 -4.72
CA LYS A 21 9.96 8.92 -4.09
C LYS A 21 10.85 10.02 -4.68
N ALA A 22 12.11 9.72 -4.95
CA ALA A 22 13.05 10.69 -5.54
C ALA A 22 12.62 11.12 -6.95
N GLU A 23 12.28 10.16 -7.82
CA GLU A 23 11.82 10.45 -9.18
C GLU A 23 10.46 11.15 -9.18
N PHE A 24 9.56 10.78 -8.26
CA PHE A 24 8.30 11.50 -8.05
C PHE A 24 8.51 12.99 -7.74
N LEU A 25 9.36 13.31 -6.76
CA LEU A 25 9.62 14.70 -6.38
C LEU A 25 10.25 15.50 -7.52
N LYS A 26 11.18 14.89 -8.26
CA LYS A 26 11.82 15.50 -9.44
C LYS A 26 10.79 15.81 -10.54
N LEU A 27 9.92 14.87 -10.87
CA LEU A 27 8.86 15.07 -11.87
C LEU A 27 7.84 16.11 -11.41
N GLN A 28 7.41 16.08 -10.15
CA GLN A 28 6.50 17.10 -9.59
C GLN A 28 7.09 18.51 -9.67
N GLN A 29 8.39 18.67 -9.41
CA GLN A 29 9.06 19.96 -9.55
C GLN A 29 9.16 20.43 -11.01
N GLN A 30 9.39 19.51 -11.94
CA GLN A 30 9.49 19.79 -13.37
C GLN A 30 8.14 20.19 -13.98
N TYR A 31 7.06 19.53 -13.59
CA TYR A 31 5.71 19.74 -14.12
C TYR A 31 4.80 20.53 -13.17
N HIS A 32 5.38 21.32 -12.27
CA HIS A 32 4.60 22.10 -11.31
C HIS A 32 3.74 23.15 -12.04
N PRO A 33 2.41 23.19 -11.83
CA PRO A 33 1.50 24.06 -12.58
C PRO A 33 1.81 25.56 -12.40
N ASP A 34 2.39 25.95 -11.26
CA ASP A 34 2.77 27.35 -11.04
C ASP A 34 3.97 27.82 -11.89
N LYS A 35 4.76 26.89 -12.44
CA LYS A 35 5.95 27.22 -13.26
C LYS A 35 5.69 27.05 -14.76
N ALA A 36 4.51 26.57 -15.15
CA ALA A 36 4.20 26.25 -16.53
C ALA A 36 3.49 27.42 -17.24
N GLU A 37 3.87 27.66 -18.50
CA GLU A 37 3.18 28.60 -19.39
C GLU A 37 1.77 28.10 -19.75
N ASP A 38 1.62 26.79 -19.96
CA ASP A 38 0.33 26.11 -20.14
C ASP A 38 -0.05 25.37 -18.86
N LYS A 39 -0.92 26.01 -18.07
CA LYS A 39 -1.38 25.48 -16.77
C LYS A 39 -2.23 24.23 -16.90
N ASP A 40 -3.04 24.12 -17.95
CA ASP A 40 -3.96 22.99 -18.11
C ASP A 40 -3.18 21.71 -18.43
N GLN A 41 -2.18 21.81 -19.31
CA GLN A 41 -1.29 20.68 -19.59
C GLN A 41 -0.46 20.27 -18.36
N ALA A 42 0.03 21.24 -17.59
CA ALA A 42 0.79 20.95 -16.37
C ALA A 42 -0.08 20.27 -15.30
N LEU A 43 -1.34 20.68 -15.14
CA LEU A 43 -2.30 20.02 -14.24
C LEU A 43 -2.55 18.57 -14.64
N ILE A 44 -2.76 18.30 -15.93
CA ILE A 44 -2.93 16.92 -16.45
C ILE A 44 -1.68 16.09 -16.13
N LYS A 45 -0.49 16.61 -16.40
CA LYS A 45 0.78 15.91 -16.14
C LYS A 45 1.01 15.65 -14.65
N SER A 46 0.77 16.63 -13.79
CA SER A 46 0.89 16.46 -12.34
C SER A 46 -0.10 15.40 -11.82
N SER A 47 -1.32 15.37 -12.35
CA SER A 47 -2.32 14.34 -12.03
C SER A 47 -1.86 12.94 -12.46
N GLU A 48 -1.34 12.78 -13.68
CA GLU A 48 -0.77 11.52 -14.17
C GLU A 48 0.38 11.03 -13.26
N ILE A 49 1.29 11.93 -12.87
CA ILE A 49 2.41 11.62 -11.97
C ILE A 49 1.91 11.17 -10.59
N ASN A 50 0.90 11.86 -10.03
CA ASN A 50 0.32 11.50 -8.74
C ASN A 50 -0.38 10.15 -8.77
N GLN A 51 -1.14 9.86 -9.83
CA GLN A 51 -1.80 8.57 -10.02
C GLN A 51 -0.77 7.44 -10.13
N ALA A 52 0.27 7.65 -10.94
CA ALA A 52 1.35 6.68 -11.09
C ALA A 52 2.08 6.42 -9.78
N PHE A 53 2.41 7.47 -9.02
CA PHE A 53 3.05 7.34 -7.71
C PHE A 53 2.16 6.54 -6.76
N LYS A 54 0.88 6.91 -6.62
CA LYS A 54 -0.07 6.19 -5.76
C LYS A 54 -0.21 4.72 -6.13
N ALA A 55 -0.21 4.40 -7.43
CA ALA A 55 -0.29 3.04 -7.92
C ALA A 55 0.95 2.20 -7.60
N LEU A 56 2.12 2.82 -7.40
CA LEU A 56 3.37 2.10 -7.10
C LEU A 56 3.78 2.17 -5.63
N SER A 57 3.25 3.10 -4.84
CA SER A 57 3.70 3.32 -3.45
C SER A 57 3.39 2.17 -2.50
N ALA A 58 2.20 1.58 -2.59
CA ALA A 58 1.80 0.46 -1.73
C ALA A 58 1.88 -0.86 -2.48
N VAL A 59 2.15 -1.96 -1.77
CA VAL A 59 2.37 -3.27 -2.41
C VAL A 59 1.10 -3.83 -3.04
N ASP A 60 -0.05 -3.62 -2.41
CA ASP A 60 -1.37 -4.02 -2.90
C ASP A 60 -1.78 -3.25 -4.16
N SER A 61 -1.54 -1.93 -4.19
CA SER A 61 -1.84 -1.10 -5.37
C SER A 61 -0.89 -1.41 -6.54
N ARG A 62 0.37 -1.72 -6.24
CA ARG A 62 1.38 -2.12 -7.23
C ARG A 62 1.09 -3.48 -7.82
N ALA A 63 0.70 -4.46 -7.00
CA ALA A 63 0.26 -5.78 -7.44
C ALA A 63 -0.98 -5.67 -8.34
N ALA A 64 -1.98 -4.86 -7.97
CA ALA A 64 -3.12 -4.56 -8.81
C ALA A 64 -2.72 -3.93 -10.16
N TYR A 65 -1.76 -3.00 -10.15
CA TYR A 65 -1.27 -2.38 -11.37
C TYR A 65 -0.54 -3.37 -12.29
N LEU A 66 0.27 -4.28 -11.75
CA LEU A 66 0.90 -5.37 -12.50
C LEU A 66 -0.12 -6.27 -13.20
N LEU A 67 -1.25 -6.57 -12.55
CA LEU A 67 -2.37 -7.27 -13.19
C LEU A 67 -3.03 -6.44 -14.30
N SER A 68 -3.17 -5.12 -14.12
CA SER A 68 -3.75 -4.25 -15.17
C SER A 68 -2.89 -4.21 -16.43
N LEU A 69 -1.56 -4.30 -16.30
CA LEU A 69 -0.65 -4.40 -17.45
C LEU A 69 -0.89 -5.69 -18.26
N LYS A 70 -1.40 -6.74 -17.61
CA LYS A 70 -1.82 -8.01 -18.21
C LYS A 70 -3.30 -8.05 -18.59
N LYS A 71 -4.07 -6.99 -18.29
CA LYS A 71 -5.53 -6.90 -18.44
C LYS A 71 -6.30 -7.92 -17.58
N GLN A 72 -5.77 -8.19 -16.38
CA GLN A 72 -6.29 -9.20 -15.45
C GLN A 72 -6.77 -8.60 -14.12
N ASP A 73 -6.94 -7.29 -14.04
CA ASP A 73 -7.31 -6.50 -12.85
C ASP A 73 -8.82 -6.40 -12.59
N TYR A 74 -9.64 -7.19 -13.29
CA TYR A 74 -11.07 -7.23 -13.04
C TYR A 74 -11.38 -7.92 -11.71
N HIS A 75 -12.50 -7.56 -11.09
CA HIS A 75 -13.02 -8.17 -9.87
C HIS A 75 -12.11 -8.05 -8.63
N LEU A 76 -11.17 -7.10 -8.59
CA LEU A 76 -10.32 -6.86 -7.41
C LEU A 76 -11.07 -6.23 -6.22
N ASP A 77 -12.32 -5.84 -6.42
CA ASP A 77 -13.28 -5.30 -5.45
C ASP A 77 -14.27 -6.35 -4.91
N GLN A 78 -14.24 -7.58 -5.44
CA GLN A 78 -15.06 -8.67 -4.93
C GLN A 78 -14.63 -9.10 -3.53
N SER A 79 -15.57 -9.66 -2.78
CA SER A 79 -15.31 -10.23 -1.46
C SER A 79 -14.34 -11.41 -1.55
N ILE A 80 -13.46 -11.52 -0.57
CA ILE A 80 -12.63 -12.71 -0.34
C ILE A 80 -13.56 -13.85 0.08
N SER A 81 -13.38 -15.03 -0.51
CA SER A 81 -14.20 -16.23 -0.22
C SER A 81 -13.43 -17.32 0.54
N ASP A 82 -12.14 -17.11 0.75
CA ASP A 82 -11.27 -17.99 1.54
C ASP A 82 -11.66 -17.92 3.02
N PHE A 83 -12.25 -19.01 3.52
CA PHE A 83 -12.78 -19.07 4.87
C PHE A 83 -11.67 -19.06 5.93
N GLU A 84 -10.57 -19.77 5.70
CA GLU A 84 -9.47 -19.84 6.66
C GLU A 84 -8.84 -18.45 6.82
N PHE A 85 -8.55 -17.78 5.69
CA PHE A 85 -8.09 -16.39 5.72
C PHE A 85 -9.05 -15.46 6.47
N LEU A 86 -10.36 -15.59 6.26
CA LEU A 86 -11.35 -14.71 6.89
C LEU A 86 -11.42 -14.90 8.41
N GLN A 87 -11.14 -16.11 8.92
CA GLN A 87 -11.05 -16.36 10.36
C GLN A 87 -9.83 -15.66 10.96
N ASP A 88 -8.65 -15.85 10.35
CA ASP A 88 -7.41 -15.21 10.82
C ASP A 88 -7.50 -13.68 10.71
N ALA A 89 -8.09 -13.17 9.63
CA ALA A 89 -8.32 -11.74 9.41
C ALA A 89 -9.24 -11.12 10.46
N LEU A 90 -10.23 -11.88 10.96
CA LEU A 90 -11.10 -11.44 12.05
C LEU A 90 -10.34 -11.41 13.37
N GLU A 91 -9.56 -12.45 13.68
CA GLU A 91 -8.74 -12.50 14.90
C GLU A 91 -7.75 -11.32 14.97
N ILE A 92 -7.08 -11.00 13.87
CA ILE A 92 -6.20 -9.82 13.77
C ILE A 92 -6.95 -8.51 14.04
N ARG A 93 -8.22 -8.40 13.61
CA ARG A 93 -9.06 -7.23 13.88
C ARG A 93 -9.47 -7.15 15.34
N GLU A 94 -9.80 -8.28 15.96
CA GLU A 94 -10.11 -8.35 17.40
C GLU A 94 -8.88 -7.96 18.24
N GLN A 95 -7.69 -8.46 17.90
CA GLN A 95 -6.44 -8.07 18.55
C GLN A 95 -6.16 -6.56 18.44
N LEU A 96 -6.44 -5.94 17.28
CA LEU A 96 -6.33 -4.49 17.11
C LEU A 96 -7.32 -3.73 18.01
N ASP A 97 -8.56 -4.19 18.11
CA ASP A 97 -9.59 -3.55 18.92
C ASP A 97 -9.33 -3.72 20.43
N GLU A 98 -8.68 -4.80 20.84
CA GLU A 98 -8.30 -5.10 22.22
C GLU A 98 -6.93 -4.53 22.63
N ALA A 99 -6.11 -4.08 21.68
CA ALA A 99 -4.79 -3.53 21.94
C ALA A 99 -4.86 -2.34 22.91
N SER A 100 -4.09 -2.43 24.00
CA SER A 100 -4.18 -1.50 25.13
C SER A 100 -2.89 -0.72 25.37
N SER A 101 -1.85 -1.02 24.58
CA SER A 101 -0.53 -0.44 24.71
C SER A 101 0.19 -0.34 23.36
N ALA A 102 1.22 0.51 23.29
CA ALA A 102 2.10 0.57 22.14
C ALA A 102 2.86 -0.75 21.88
N GLU A 103 3.13 -1.55 22.93
CA GLU A 103 3.78 -2.86 22.80
C GLU A 103 2.87 -3.91 22.12
N ASP A 104 1.56 -3.90 22.45
CA ASP A 104 0.56 -4.74 21.80
C ASP A 104 0.49 -4.41 20.30
N LEU A 105 0.39 -3.12 19.97
CA LEU A 105 0.33 -2.65 18.58
C LEU A 105 1.61 -2.96 17.80
N SER A 106 2.79 -2.78 18.42
CA SER A 106 4.07 -3.15 17.82
C SER A 106 4.16 -4.64 17.51
N SER A 107 3.65 -5.49 18.41
CA SER A 107 3.62 -6.94 18.22
C SER A 107 2.67 -7.32 17.08
N LEU A 108 1.47 -6.74 17.06
CA LEU A 108 0.48 -6.94 16.01
C LEU A 108 1.00 -6.47 14.64
N LYS A 109 1.75 -5.36 14.60
CA LYS A 109 2.38 -4.84 13.40
C LYS A 109 3.34 -5.86 12.78
N VAL A 110 4.14 -6.54 13.61
CA VAL A 110 5.06 -7.59 13.15
C VAL A 110 4.27 -8.76 12.56
N GLU A 111 3.18 -9.18 13.19
CA GLU A 111 2.33 -10.26 12.71
C GLU A 111 1.67 -9.92 11.36
N VAL A 112 1.08 -8.74 11.24
CA VAL A 112 0.50 -8.25 9.97
C VAL A 112 1.56 -8.13 8.88
N GLN A 113 2.79 -7.71 9.22
CA GLN A 113 3.87 -7.68 8.24
C GLN A 113 4.26 -9.08 7.76
N GLN A 114 4.24 -10.10 8.62
CA GLN A 114 4.50 -11.49 8.20
C GLN A 114 3.43 -12.01 7.23
N TRP A 115 2.16 -11.67 7.47
CA TRP A 115 1.07 -11.94 6.53
C TRP A 115 1.30 -11.27 5.17
N ILE A 116 1.64 -9.98 5.16
CA ILE A 116 1.95 -9.25 3.92
C ILE A 116 3.12 -9.91 3.19
N ASP A 117 4.20 -10.26 3.89
CA ASP A 117 5.37 -10.90 3.29
C ASP A 117 5.05 -12.28 2.70
N GLY A 118 4.13 -13.03 3.33
CA GLY A 118 3.59 -14.29 2.81
C GLY A 118 2.85 -14.08 1.50
N LEU A 119 1.86 -13.19 1.51
CA LEU A 119 1.04 -12.87 0.34
C LEU A 119 1.89 -12.27 -0.81
N VAL A 120 2.94 -11.52 -0.50
CA VAL A 120 3.89 -11.03 -1.52
C VAL A 120 4.63 -12.17 -2.21
N ARG A 121 5.00 -13.23 -1.47
CA ARG A 121 5.63 -14.42 -2.07
C ARG A 121 4.63 -15.18 -2.93
N GLU A 122 3.42 -15.40 -2.43
CA GLU A 122 2.33 -16.07 -3.18
C GLU A 122 2.02 -15.33 -4.48
N PHE A 123 1.79 -14.01 -4.42
CA PHE A 123 1.50 -13.21 -5.60
C PHE A 123 2.58 -13.33 -6.68
N LYS A 124 3.86 -13.35 -6.28
CA LYS A 124 4.96 -13.48 -7.25
C LYS A 124 4.92 -14.81 -7.98
N ILE A 125 4.63 -15.89 -7.25
CA ILE A 125 4.48 -17.24 -7.83
C ILE A 125 3.29 -17.26 -8.77
N ASP A 126 2.11 -16.85 -8.30
CA ASP A 126 0.87 -16.85 -9.10
C ASP A 126 0.99 -15.98 -10.35
N TYR A 127 1.67 -14.83 -10.23
CA TYR A 127 1.90 -13.91 -11.34
C TYR A 127 2.88 -14.47 -12.38
N GLU A 128 3.93 -15.18 -11.94
CA GLU A 128 4.90 -15.84 -12.82
C GLU A 128 4.28 -17.04 -13.54
N ASP A 129 3.45 -17.82 -12.85
CA ASP A 129 2.71 -18.97 -13.38
C ASP A 129 1.48 -18.58 -14.23
N GLU A 130 1.18 -17.27 -14.32
CA GLU A 130 -0.01 -16.72 -14.96
C GLU A 130 -1.34 -17.27 -14.39
N ASP A 131 -1.34 -17.70 -13.12
CA ASP A 131 -2.56 -18.03 -12.38
C ASP A 131 -3.25 -16.74 -11.94
N TRP A 132 -3.96 -16.13 -12.89
CA TRP A 132 -4.62 -14.86 -12.66
C TRP A 132 -5.73 -14.94 -11.62
N SER A 133 -6.30 -16.13 -11.38
CA SER A 133 -7.34 -16.30 -10.37
C SER A 133 -6.76 -16.12 -8.98
N GLU A 134 -5.68 -16.85 -8.69
CA GLU A 134 -4.99 -16.78 -7.41
C GLU A 134 -4.30 -15.42 -7.23
N ALA A 135 -3.61 -14.90 -8.25
CA ALA A 135 -2.98 -13.58 -8.16
C ALA A 135 -3.98 -12.46 -7.83
N ARG A 136 -5.23 -12.52 -8.35
CA ARG A 136 -6.29 -11.58 -7.99
C ARG A 136 -6.76 -11.76 -6.55
N ASP A 137 -6.88 -12.99 -6.07
CA ASP A 137 -7.27 -13.28 -4.69
C ASP A 137 -6.22 -12.74 -3.71
N THR A 138 -4.94 -13.01 -4.00
CA THR A 138 -3.81 -12.49 -3.25
C THR A 138 -3.79 -10.96 -3.19
N VAL A 139 -4.15 -10.27 -4.29
CA VAL A 139 -4.30 -8.80 -4.27
C VAL A 139 -5.41 -8.33 -3.31
N ARG A 140 -6.55 -9.03 -3.25
CA ARG A 140 -7.63 -8.68 -2.32
C ARG A 140 -7.18 -8.86 -0.87
N LYS A 141 -6.48 -9.96 -0.58
CA LYS A 141 -5.89 -10.26 0.73
C LYS A 141 -4.84 -9.20 1.13
N LEU A 142 -3.97 -8.81 0.19
CA LEU A 142 -3.01 -7.71 0.39
C LEU A 142 -3.71 -6.39 0.73
N ARG A 143 -4.77 -6.02 0.00
CA ARG A 143 -5.54 -4.79 0.29
C ARG A 143 -6.10 -4.79 1.71
N PHE A 144 -6.57 -5.94 2.19
CA PHE A 144 -7.06 -6.08 3.55
C PHE A 144 -5.95 -5.79 4.56
N PHE A 145 -4.81 -6.49 4.48
CA PHE A 145 -3.74 -6.33 5.46
C PHE A 145 -2.99 -4.99 5.36
N VAL A 146 -2.85 -4.41 4.16
CA VAL A 146 -2.33 -3.03 4.02
C VAL A 146 -3.26 -2.03 4.72
N LYS A 147 -4.58 -2.24 4.66
CA LYS A 147 -5.54 -1.42 5.41
C LYS A 147 -5.44 -1.65 6.91
N VAL A 148 -5.28 -2.89 7.37
CA VAL A 148 -5.05 -3.19 8.79
C VAL A 148 -3.79 -2.52 9.30
N MET A 149 -2.68 -2.62 8.56
CA MET A 149 -1.41 -1.95 8.89
C MET A 149 -1.61 -0.44 9.06
N ALA A 150 -2.33 0.20 8.14
CA ALA A 150 -2.64 1.62 8.23
C ALA A 150 -3.60 1.97 9.37
N ASP A 151 -4.39 1.03 9.88
CA ASP A 151 -5.24 1.22 11.06
C ASP A 151 -4.42 1.04 12.36
N ILE A 152 -3.44 0.13 12.38
CA ILE A 152 -2.45 -0.01 13.46
C ILE A 152 -1.61 1.26 13.59
N ASP A 153 -1.05 1.76 12.48
CA ASP A 153 -0.24 2.99 12.48
C ASP A 153 -1.01 4.18 13.10
N LYS A 154 -2.31 4.32 12.77
CA LYS A 154 -3.16 5.36 13.35
C LYS A 154 -3.47 5.14 14.83
N ALA A 155 -3.52 3.90 15.28
CA ALA A 155 -3.70 3.59 16.70
C ALA A 155 -2.43 3.95 17.48
N GLU A 156 -1.25 3.61 16.95
CA GLU A 156 0.05 3.97 17.53
C GLU A 156 0.20 5.49 17.67
N ASP A 157 -0.14 6.25 16.62
CA ASP A 157 -0.10 7.73 16.66
C ASP A 157 -0.98 8.31 17.79
N ARG A 158 -2.15 7.72 18.05
CA ARG A 158 -3.05 8.19 19.14
C ARG A 158 -2.47 7.95 20.52
N PHE A 159 -1.84 6.79 20.75
CA PHE A 159 -1.19 6.50 22.03
C PHE A 159 -0.03 7.45 22.30
N LEU A 160 0.76 7.77 21.27
CA LEU A 160 1.86 8.73 21.40
C LEU A 160 1.38 10.15 21.71
N ASP A 161 0.27 10.56 21.12
CA ASP A 161 -0.36 11.85 21.43
C ASP A 161 -0.89 11.87 22.88
N ASP A 162 -1.62 10.84 23.32
CA ASP A 162 -2.17 10.77 24.68
C ASP A 162 -1.07 10.71 25.76
N ASP A 163 0.00 9.91 25.56
CA ASP A 163 1.15 9.86 26.49
C ASP A 163 1.91 11.21 26.55
N SER A 164 1.87 12.01 25.48
CA SER A 164 2.47 13.35 25.46
C SER A 164 1.70 14.37 26.28
N PHE A 165 0.37 14.21 26.45
CA PHE A 165 -0.45 15.12 27.25
C PHE A 165 -0.25 14.91 28.76
N ASP A 166 0.00 13.69 29.19
CA ASP A 166 0.20 13.36 30.62
C ASP A 166 1.54 13.89 31.19
N LEU A 167 2.50 14.28 30.34
CA LEU A 167 3.79 14.81 30.76
C LEU A 167 3.83 16.33 30.96
N ASP A 168 2.82 17.07 30.47
CA ASP A 168 2.80 18.55 30.53
C ASP A 168 2.05 19.11 31.77
N ASP A 169 1.38 18.27 32.55
CA ASP A 169 0.62 18.67 33.76
C ASP A 169 1.41 18.56 35.09
N GLU A 170 2.71 18.20 35.05
CA GLU A 170 3.60 18.22 36.22
C GLU A 170 4.52 19.46 36.25
N PHE A 171 3.98 20.68 36.41
CA PHE A 171 4.78 21.86 36.83
C PHE A 171 4.03 22.86 37.73
#